data_AF-A0A958VFE7-F1
#
_entry.id   AF-A0A958VFE7-F1
#
_cell.length_a   1.000
_cell.length_b   1.000
_cell.length_c   1.000
_cell.angle_alpha   90.00
_cell.angle_beta   90.00
_cell.angle_gamma   90.00
#
_symmetry.space_group_name_H-M   'P 1'
#
loop_
_entity.id
_entity.type
_entity.pdbx_description
1 polymer ?
#
loop_
_entity_poly.entity_id
_entity_poly.type
_entity_poly.pdbx_seq_one_letter_code
_entity_poly.pdbx_strand_id
1 'polypeptide(L)'
;MRSRKIPLVLLIAGLFFLGFFREFVFENINSHLIHLKNQDGISNLPGPLFIFKGWSFSALYYTKFLLVLLFAAGFFGLTHWAVSIYFRTSAYWKATAALFLGVFLLSLSAFVLGKLTGFPEKGYSTARFLIEFIQSPLALFLLIPGLTLLKEEKN
;
A
#
# COMPACT_ATOMS: atom_id res chain seq x y z
N MET A 1 -3.66 -32.47 -12.48
CA MET A 1 -2.95 -31.29 -11.96
C MET A 1 -3.59 -30.01 -12.50
N ARG A 2 -4.59 -29.42 -11.81
CA ARG A 2 -5.14 -28.10 -12.17
C ARG A 2 -4.02 -27.07 -12.00
N SER A 3 -3.67 -26.35 -13.06
CA SER A 3 -2.44 -25.56 -13.10
C SER A 3 -2.51 -24.39 -12.09
N ARG A 4 -1.76 -24.50 -10.98
CA ARG A 4 -1.60 -23.42 -9.97
C ARG A 4 -0.98 -22.14 -10.54
N LYS A 5 -0.60 -22.16 -11.82
CA LYS A 5 -0.16 -21.00 -12.60
C LYS A 5 -1.30 -19.98 -12.74
N ILE A 6 -2.53 -20.42 -12.99
CA ILE A 6 -3.69 -19.53 -13.16
C ILE A 6 -3.96 -18.68 -11.91
N PRO A 7 -4.09 -19.25 -10.69
CA PRO A 7 -4.33 -18.43 -9.50
C PRO A 7 -3.15 -17.50 -9.17
N LEU A 8 -1.90 -17.90 -9.44
CA LEU A 8 -0.75 -17.02 -9.25
C LEU A 8 -0.76 -15.83 -10.22
N VAL A 9 -1.08 -16.06 -11.49
CA VAL A 9 -1.21 -15.00 -12.50
C VAL A 9 -2.34 -14.04 -12.12
N LEU A 10 -3.48 -14.56 -11.66
CA LEU A 10 -4.60 -13.73 -11.18
C LEU A 10 -4.22 -12.89 -9.96
N LEU A 11 -3.42 -13.43 -9.03
CA LEU A 11 -2.95 -12.68 -7.86
C LEU A 11 -1.96 -11.58 -8.24
N ILE A 12 -1.05 -11.84 -9.18
CA ILE A 12 -0.14 -10.82 -9.71
C ILE A 12 -0.95 -9.72 -10.40
N ALA A 13 -1.87 -10.09 -11.29
CA ALA A 13 -2.78 -9.13 -11.93
C ALA A 13 -3.58 -8.33 -10.89
N GLY A 14 -4.04 -8.98 -9.83
CA GLY A 14 -4.72 -8.34 -8.69
C GLY A 14 -3.83 -7.34 -7.95
N LEU A 15 -2.55 -7.64 -7.73
CA LEU A 15 -1.59 -6.71 -7.12
C LEU A 15 -1.36 -5.46 -8.00
N PHE A 16 -1.23 -5.65 -9.31
CA PHE A 16 -1.12 -4.52 -10.25
C PHE A 16 -2.39 -3.69 -10.27
N PHE A 17 -3.57 -4.34 -10.39
CA PHE A 17 -4.86 -3.65 -10.36
C PHE A 17 -5.04 -2.86 -9.05
N LEU A 18 -4.72 -3.46 -7.91
CA LEU A 18 -4.81 -2.78 -6.62
C LEU A 18 -3.86 -1.58 -6.55
N GLY A 19 -2.67 -1.67 -7.16
CA GLY A 19 -1.71 -0.56 -7.26
C GLY A 19 -2.24 0.59 -8.13
N PHE A 20 -2.78 0.29 -9.31
CA PHE A 20 -3.42 1.29 -10.16
C PHE A 20 -4.62 1.94 -9.49
N PHE A 21 -5.48 1.13 -8.86
CA PHE A 21 -6.66 1.62 -8.16
C PHE A 21 -6.27 2.50 -6.97
N ARG A 22 -5.22 2.13 -6.23
CA ARG A 22 -4.63 2.95 -5.17
C ARG A 22 -4.22 4.32 -5.70
N GLU A 23 -3.39 4.37 -6.75
CA GLU A 23 -2.92 5.64 -7.32
C GLU A 23 -4.10 6.50 -7.78
N PHE A 24 -5.05 5.92 -8.51
CA PHE A 24 -6.27 6.59 -8.93
C PHE A 24 -7.02 7.21 -7.74
N VAL A 25 -7.21 6.49 -6.64
CA VAL A 25 -7.90 7.02 -5.45
C VAL A 25 -7.11 8.17 -4.82
N PHE A 26 -5.80 8.02 -4.59
CA PHE A 26 -5.01 9.04 -3.90
C PHE A 26 -4.80 10.30 -4.75
N GLU A 27 -4.58 10.18 -6.05
CA GLU A 27 -4.44 11.34 -6.95
C GLU A 27 -5.73 12.16 -6.97
N ASN A 28 -6.89 11.51 -7.13
CA ASN A 28 -8.16 12.23 -7.15
C ASN A 28 -8.49 12.89 -5.80
N ILE A 29 -8.20 12.22 -4.69
CA ILE A 29 -8.36 12.80 -3.35
C ILE A 29 -7.41 13.99 -3.15
N ASN A 30 -6.14 13.88 -3.57
CA ASN A 30 -5.18 14.96 -3.46
C ASN A 30 -5.58 16.18 -4.31
N SER A 31 -6.02 15.95 -5.55
CA SER A 31 -6.55 17.01 -6.42
C SER A 31 -7.74 17.70 -5.75
N HIS A 32 -8.68 16.93 -5.18
CA HIS A 32 -9.81 17.52 -4.47
C HIS A 32 -9.39 18.33 -3.23
N LEU A 33 -8.41 17.85 -2.46
CA LEU A 33 -7.85 18.61 -1.32
C LEU A 33 -7.21 19.94 -1.76
N ILE A 34 -6.52 19.98 -2.90
CA ILE A 34 -5.96 21.22 -3.45
C ILE A 34 -7.09 22.20 -3.78
N HIS A 35 -8.15 21.74 -4.44
CA HIS A 35 -9.32 22.58 -4.74
C HIS A 35 -9.98 23.11 -3.46
N LEU A 36 -10.22 22.26 -2.46
CA LEU A 36 -10.79 22.69 -1.18
C LEU A 36 -9.89 23.70 -0.45
N LYS A 37 -8.57 23.56 -0.57
CA LYS A 37 -7.60 24.49 0.04
C LYS A 37 -7.59 25.86 -0.66
N ASN A 38 -7.66 25.87 -1.99
CA ASN A 38 -7.58 27.10 -2.78
C ASN A 38 -8.94 27.81 -2.95
N GLN A 39 -10.05 27.20 -2.52
CA GLN A 39 -11.42 27.69 -2.73
C GLN A 39 -11.83 27.78 -4.21
N ASP A 40 -11.13 27.05 -5.09
CA ASP A 40 -11.38 27.03 -6.53
C ASP A 40 -12.55 26.10 -6.87
N GLY A 41 -13.80 26.59 -6.72
CA GLY A 41 -15.01 26.05 -7.38
C GLY A 41 -15.26 24.52 -7.32
N ILE A 42 -16.07 24.01 -8.27
CA ILE A 42 -16.55 22.62 -8.30
C ILE A 42 -15.43 21.69 -8.77
N SER A 43 -14.86 20.93 -7.84
CA SER A 43 -14.00 19.79 -8.14
C SER A 43 -14.80 18.65 -8.82
N ASN A 44 -14.37 18.24 -10.00
CA ASN A 44 -14.89 17.08 -10.70
C ASN A 44 -14.27 15.79 -10.14
N LEU A 45 -14.80 15.30 -9.02
CA LEU A 45 -14.51 13.94 -8.56
C LEU A 45 -15.18 12.92 -9.49
N PRO A 46 -14.47 11.87 -9.95
CA PRO A 46 -15.06 10.81 -10.76
C PRO A 46 -16.08 10.02 -9.94
N GLY A 47 -17.05 9.39 -10.63
CA GLY A 47 -18.24 8.76 -10.02
C GLY A 47 -18.00 7.94 -8.75
N PRO A 48 -17.03 7.00 -8.71
CA PRO A 48 -16.76 6.19 -7.51
C PRO A 48 -16.32 6.99 -6.28
N LEU A 49 -15.78 8.19 -6.48
CA LEU A 49 -15.26 9.07 -5.42
C LEU A 49 -16.25 10.19 -5.07
N PHE A 50 -17.43 10.22 -5.67
CA PHE A 50 -18.43 11.26 -5.43
C PHE A 50 -18.89 11.31 -3.97
N ILE A 51 -18.76 10.21 -3.23
CA ILE A 51 -18.99 10.14 -1.77
C ILE A 51 -18.16 11.17 -0.99
N PHE A 52 -17.00 11.59 -1.51
CA PHE A 52 -16.10 12.55 -0.86
C PHE A 52 -16.41 14.01 -1.19
N LYS A 53 -17.31 14.30 -2.14
CA LYS A 53 -17.56 15.67 -2.64
C LYS A 53 -18.07 16.64 -1.57
N GLY A 54 -18.77 16.13 -0.55
CA GLY A 54 -19.29 16.93 0.57
C GLY A 54 -18.37 16.97 1.80
N TRP A 55 -17.20 16.34 1.74
CA TRP A 55 -16.34 16.19 2.92
C TRP A 55 -15.50 17.45 3.12
N SER A 56 -15.31 17.85 4.38
CA SER A 56 -14.41 18.95 4.70
C SER A 56 -12.95 18.59 4.43
N PHE A 57 -12.10 19.60 4.25
CA PHE A 57 -10.66 19.41 4.03
C PHE A 57 -10.04 18.48 5.09
N SER A 58 -10.31 18.73 6.36
CA SER A 58 -9.77 17.93 7.47
C SER A 58 -10.27 16.48 7.43
N ALA A 59 -11.57 16.27 7.19
CA ALA A 59 -12.13 14.92 7.11
C ALA A 59 -11.44 14.12 6.00
N LEU A 60 -11.36 14.69 4.80
CA LEU A 60 -10.76 14.06 3.64
C LEU A 60 -9.24 13.82 3.83
N TYR A 61 -8.54 14.77 4.46
CA TYR A 61 -7.12 14.64 4.76
C TYR A 61 -6.84 13.46 5.70
N TYR A 62 -7.61 13.31 6.79
CA TYR A 62 -7.41 12.20 7.73
C TYR A 62 -7.80 10.84 7.14
N THR A 63 -8.80 10.80 6.27
CA THR A 63 -9.22 9.58 5.59
C THR A 63 -8.14 8.99 4.69
N LYS A 64 -7.20 9.80 4.18
CA LYS A 64 -6.03 9.27 3.47
C LYS A 64 -5.24 8.28 4.32
N PHE A 65 -5.06 8.53 5.62
CA PHE A 65 -4.34 7.61 6.50
C PHE A 65 -5.10 6.29 6.67
N LEU A 66 -6.43 6.36 6.76
CA LEU A 66 -7.27 5.15 6.77
C LEU A 66 -7.15 4.38 5.45
N LEU A 67 -7.17 5.06 4.31
CA LEU A 67 -6.99 4.45 3.00
C LEU A 67 -5.61 3.78 2.88
N VAL A 68 -4.55 4.40 3.42
CA VAL A 68 -3.22 3.78 3.48
C VAL A 68 -3.27 2.46 4.23
N LEU A 69 -3.95 2.39 5.39
CA LEU A 69 -4.10 1.14 6.12
C LEU A 69 -4.90 0.10 5.33
N LEU A 70 -5.99 0.50 4.68
CA LEU A 70 -6.83 -0.39 3.87
C LEU A 70 -6.07 -0.96 2.67
N PHE A 71 -5.34 -0.13 1.92
CA PHE A 71 -4.50 -0.59 0.81
C PHE A 71 -3.36 -1.47 1.29
N ALA A 72 -2.68 -1.12 2.39
CA ALA A 72 -1.64 -1.96 2.97
C ALA A 72 -2.17 -3.34 3.37
N ALA A 73 -3.36 -3.40 3.99
CA ALA A 73 -4.02 -4.67 4.33
C ALA A 73 -4.39 -5.48 3.08
N GLY A 74 -4.89 -4.84 2.02
CA GLY A 74 -5.19 -5.48 0.74
C GLY A 74 -3.93 -6.07 0.08
N PHE A 75 -2.84 -5.30 0.02
CA PHE A 75 -1.55 -5.74 -0.49
C PHE A 75 -0.97 -6.88 0.35
N PHE A 76 -1.07 -6.81 1.68
CA PHE A 76 -0.66 -7.88 2.57
C PHE A 76 -1.42 -9.17 2.27
N GLY A 77 -2.74 -9.11 2.18
CA GLY A 77 -3.58 -10.27 1.89
C GLY A 77 -3.24 -10.95 0.57
N LEU A 78 -3.14 -10.17 -0.51
CA LEU A 78 -2.76 -10.69 -1.83
C LEU A 78 -1.34 -11.27 -1.85
N THR A 79 -0.39 -10.57 -1.23
CA THR A 79 1.01 -11.01 -1.14
C THR A 79 1.13 -12.30 -0.33
N HIS A 80 0.49 -12.38 0.83
CA HIS A 80 0.48 -13.57 1.67
C HIS A 80 -0.13 -14.77 0.95
N TRP A 81 -1.23 -14.55 0.21
CA TRP A 81 -1.88 -15.60 -0.55
C TRP A 81 -0.99 -16.10 -1.70
N ALA A 82 -0.32 -15.19 -2.41
CA ALA A 82 0.63 -15.55 -3.46
C ALA A 82 1.82 -16.37 -2.92
N VAL A 83 2.41 -15.95 -1.80
CA VAL A 83 3.48 -16.69 -1.09
C VAL A 83 2.99 -18.08 -0.67
N SER A 84 1.79 -18.18 -0.10
CA SER A 84 1.22 -19.45 0.37
C SER A 84 1.00 -20.44 -0.77
N ILE A 85 0.56 -19.96 -1.94
CA ILE A 85 0.41 -20.80 -3.15
C ILE A 85 1.77 -21.24 -3.69
N TYR A 86 2.75 -20.34 -3.74
CA TYR A 86 4.09 -20.60 -4.28
C TYR A 86 4.84 -21.64 -3.43
N PHE A 87 4.94 -21.42 -2.13
CA PHE A 87 5.69 -22.30 -1.23
C PHE A 87 4.89 -23.48 -0.68
N ARG A 88 3.57 -23.52 -0.94
CA ARG A 88 2.66 -24.56 -0.45
C ARG A 88 2.60 -24.67 1.08
N THR A 89 2.83 -23.56 1.77
CA THR A 89 2.77 -23.50 3.23
C THR A 89 2.29 -22.12 3.67
N SER A 90 1.43 -22.08 4.67
CA SER A 90 1.04 -20.84 5.34
C SER A 90 2.08 -20.37 6.36
N ALA A 91 3.12 -21.17 6.64
CA ALA A 91 4.12 -20.88 7.67
C ALA A 91 4.89 -19.56 7.43
N TYR A 92 4.95 -19.09 6.19
CA TYR A 92 5.62 -17.83 5.83
C TYR A 92 4.80 -16.57 6.10
N TRP A 93 3.59 -16.68 6.67
CA TRP A 93 2.79 -15.52 7.07
C TRP A 93 3.55 -14.59 8.01
N LYS A 94 4.36 -15.13 8.94
CA LYS A 94 5.17 -14.34 9.88
C LYS A 94 6.20 -13.48 9.14
N ALA A 95 6.84 -14.02 8.11
CA ALA A 95 7.82 -13.29 7.32
C ALA A 95 7.14 -12.19 6.47
N THR A 96 6.00 -12.51 5.86
CA THR A 96 5.18 -11.49 5.16
C THR A 96 4.74 -10.39 6.11
N ALA A 97 4.27 -10.74 7.32
CA ALA A 97 3.83 -9.79 8.32
C ALA A 97 4.99 -8.95 8.85
N ALA A 98 6.15 -9.56 9.09
CA ALA A 98 7.35 -8.86 9.53
C ALA A 98 7.81 -7.82 8.50
N LEU A 99 7.78 -8.15 7.19
CA LEU A 99 8.10 -7.18 6.14
C LEU A 99 7.13 -6.00 6.15
N PHE A 100 5.82 -6.28 6.12
CA PHE A 100 4.80 -5.23 6.06
C PHE A 100 4.81 -4.35 7.30
N LEU A 101 4.85 -4.96 8.49
CA LEU A 101 4.88 -4.24 9.76
C LEU A 101 6.20 -3.47 9.93
N GLY A 102 7.33 -4.08 9.56
CA GLY A 102 8.64 -3.44 9.62
C GLY A 102 8.70 -2.18 8.76
N VAL A 103 8.30 -2.27 7.49
CA VAL A 103 8.29 -1.09 6.60
C VAL A 103 7.25 -0.06 7.03
N PHE A 104 6.08 -0.49 7.53
CA PHE A 104 5.09 0.43 8.09
C PHE A 104 5.66 1.22 9.29
N LEU A 105 6.31 0.55 10.23
CA LEU A 105 6.93 1.20 11.40
C LEU A 105 8.08 2.13 11.00
N LEU A 106 8.88 1.74 10.00
CA LEU A 106 9.92 2.61 9.43
C LEU A 106 9.31 3.86 8.78
N SER A 107 8.24 3.70 8.00
CA SER A 107 7.50 4.81 7.40
C SER A 107 6.92 5.75 8.47
N LEU A 108 6.29 5.21 9.50
CA LEU A 108 5.76 5.98 10.62
C LEU A 108 6.87 6.75 11.36
N SER A 109 8.01 6.09 11.58
CA SER A 109 9.18 6.72 12.21
C SER A 109 9.71 7.88 11.39
N ALA A 110 9.82 7.72 10.06
CA ALA A 110 10.24 8.80 9.16
C ALA A 110 9.28 10.01 9.20
N PHE A 111 7.97 9.75 9.25
CA PHE A 111 6.96 10.81 9.37
C PHE A 111 7.06 11.56 10.70
N VAL A 112 7.16 10.83 11.81
CA VAL A 112 7.27 11.41 13.16
C VAL A 112 8.57 12.20 13.30
N LEU A 113 9.70 11.62 12.88
CA LEU A 113 11.01 12.28 12.94
C LEU A 113 11.02 13.56 12.12
N GLY A 114 10.46 13.56 10.90
CA GLY A 114 10.40 14.79 10.10
C GLY A 114 9.59 15.90 10.75
N LYS A 115 8.52 15.56 11.49
CA LYS A 115 7.79 16.54 12.31
C LYS A 115 8.64 17.06 13.47
N LEU A 116 9.36 16.18 14.18
CA LEU A 116 10.17 16.54 15.34
C LEU A 116 11.43 17.34 14.96
N THR A 117 12.05 17.06 13.83
CA THR A 117 13.30 17.71 13.38
C THR A 117 13.05 19.01 12.61
N GLY A 118 11.80 19.46 12.48
CA GLY A 118 11.44 20.68 11.75
C GLY A 118 11.47 20.54 10.22
N PHE A 119 11.49 19.33 9.67
CA PHE A 119 11.45 19.05 8.22
C PHE A 119 10.22 18.19 7.84
N PRO A 120 8.99 18.68 8.08
CA PRO A 120 7.77 17.87 7.93
C PRO A 120 7.56 17.37 6.49
N GLU A 121 7.88 18.19 5.49
CA GLU A 121 7.74 17.82 4.07
C GLU A 121 8.69 16.67 3.68
N LYS A 122 9.94 16.72 4.14
CA LYS A 122 10.92 15.65 3.88
C LYS A 122 10.50 14.36 4.57
N GLY A 123 10.11 14.43 5.86
CA GLY A 123 9.65 13.26 6.59
C GLY A 123 8.41 12.63 5.99
N TYR A 124 7.44 13.44 5.54
CA TYR A 124 6.26 12.94 4.83
C TYR A 124 6.63 12.29 3.49
N SER A 125 7.50 12.92 2.69
CA SER A 125 7.95 12.33 1.41
C SER A 125 8.66 10.99 1.62
N THR A 126 9.56 10.89 2.60
CA THR A 126 10.25 9.64 2.95
C THR A 126 9.28 8.57 3.46
N ALA A 127 8.37 8.95 4.37
CA ALA A 127 7.34 8.05 4.87
C ALA A 127 6.46 7.51 3.74
N ARG A 128 6.05 8.39 2.81
CA ARG A 128 5.25 8.04 1.64
C ARG A 128 5.99 7.05 0.74
N PHE A 129 7.25 7.31 0.41
CA PHE A 129 8.06 6.39 -0.39
C PHE A 129 8.16 4.99 0.24
N LEU A 130 8.40 4.92 1.56
CA LEU A 130 8.49 3.66 2.28
C LEU A 130 7.15 2.89 2.28
N ILE A 131 6.02 3.57 2.51
CA ILE A 131 4.74 2.86 2.54
C ILE A 131 4.29 2.40 1.15
N GLU A 132 4.60 3.18 0.11
CA GLU A 132 4.30 2.82 -1.28
C GLU A 132 5.03 1.54 -1.71
N PHE A 133 6.21 1.26 -1.14
CA PHE A 133 6.94 0.01 -1.38
C PHE A 133 6.10 -1.23 -1.01
N ILE A 134 5.52 -1.28 0.20
CA ILE A 134 4.69 -2.43 0.62
C ILE A 134 3.30 -2.42 -0.01
N GLN A 135 2.86 -1.28 -0.52
CA GLN A 135 1.63 -1.13 -1.31
C GLN A 135 1.89 -1.28 -2.81
N SER A 136 2.82 -2.14 -3.19
CA SER A 136 3.17 -2.41 -4.58
C SER A 136 3.52 -3.89 -4.79
N PRO A 137 3.53 -4.38 -6.04
CA PRO A 137 4.03 -5.72 -6.36
C PRO A 137 5.47 -5.99 -5.90
N LEU A 138 6.26 -4.94 -5.62
CA LEU A 138 7.66 -5.06 -5.22
C LEU A 138 7.85 -5.86 -3.92
N ALA A 139 6.91 -5.75 -2.98
CA ALA A 139 6.97 -6.53 -1.74
C ALA A 139 6.97 -8.04 -2.02
N LEU A 140 6.15 -8.48 -2.97
CA LEU A 140 6.12 -9.88 -3.40
C LEU A 140 7.42 -10.28 -4.11
N PHE A 141 7.96 -9.39 -4.97
CA PHE A 141 9.23 -9.63 -5.67
C PHE A 141 10.44 -9.69 -4.75
N LEU A 142 10.39 -9.02 -3.59
CA LEU A 142 11.41 -9.16 -2.55
C LEU A 142 11.21 -10.45 -1.74
N LEU A 143 9.96 -10.78 -1.37
CA LEU A 143 9.66 -11.94 -0.52
C LEU A 143 9.95 -13.27 -1.20
N ILE A 144 9.58 -13.47 -2.47
CA ILE A 144 9.73 -14.79 -3.11
C ILE A 144 11.20 -15.24 -3.15
N PRO A 145 12.17 -14.43 -3.62
CA PRO A 145 13.59 -14.81 -3.59
C PRO A 145 14.11 -14.98 -2.16
N GLY A 146 13.79 -14.04 -1.25
CA GLY A 146 14.29 -14.11 0.14
C GLY A 146 13.81 -15.36 0.88
N LEU A 147 12.57 -15.77 0.67
CA LEU A 147 12.02 -16.98 1.27
C LEU A 147 12.52 -18.26 0.58
N THR A 148 12.91 -18.18 -0.70
CA THR A 148 13.55 -19.30 -1.40
C THR A 148 14.91 -19.61 -0.78
N LEU A 149 15.73 -18.58 -0.54
CA LEU A 149 17.03 -18.73 0.13
C LEU A 149 16.88 -19.31 1.55
N LEU A 150 15.93 -18.79 2.33
CA LEU A 150 15.65 -19.31 3.69
C LEU A 150 15.18 -20.77 3.71
N LYS A 151 14.56 -21.25 2.63
CA LYS A 151 14.14 -22.65 2.50
C LYS A 151 15.33 -23.56 2.19
N GLU A 152 16.28 -23.09 1.39
CA GLU A 152 17.49 -23.84 1.04
C GLU A 152 18.41 -24.03 2.25
N GLU A 153 18.55 -23.02 3.12
CA GLU A 153 19.34 -23.14 4.37
C GLU A 153 18.81 -24.18 5.38
N LYS A 154 17.53 -24.56 5.28
CA LYS A 154 16.88 -25.49 6.23
C LYS A 154 16.86 -26.94 5.76
N ASN A 155 17.28 -27.23 4.53
CA ASN A 155 17.38 -28.58 3.96
C ASN A 155 18.84 -29.02 3.90
#